data_AF-A0A957JYW1-F1
#
_entry.id   AF-A0A957JYW1-F1
#
_cell.length_a   1.000
_cell.length_b   1.000
_cell.length_c   1.000
_cell.angle_alpha   90.00
_cell.angle_beta   90.00
_cell.angle_gamma   90.00
#
_symmetry.space_group_name_H-M   'P 1'
#
loop_
_entity.id
_entity.type
_entity.pdbx_description
1 polymer ?
#
loop_
_entity_poly.entity_id
_entity_poly.type
_entity_poly.pdbx_seq_one_letter_code
_entity_poly.pdbx_strand_id
1 'polypeptide(L)'
;MLREDTRFHIPTLLGWTRTSYLMMSAFVLLLGLMGYIWWPLAADYLSYVNWAGEWWWQIDWLLIGIFLFMSLLLMAGADLRQDMPIVFVGMIGGLVIESWGTQTEIWTYYTAERPPLWIIPAWPIASLTIDRLVRYLARRFPAEAERRYRLAYWLIFPAFYLLMLNFVWPTLDKSFTLLALLLCALFILTPTDYRLAVLTFAAGAGLGYFLERWGTTRLCWTYYTKETPPLFAVLAHGMAAVAFWRCLLLLQMVWGVILRRVPQGYPAGSRDRELSQ
;
A
#
# COMPACT_ATOMS: atom_id res chain seq x y z
N MET A 1 35.69 5.81 -30.83
CA MET A 1 34.26 6.08 -30.57
C MET A 1 33.96 5.59 -29.16
N LEU A 2 34.35 6.38 -28.16
CA LEU A 2 34.25 6.03 -26.75
C LEU A 2 32.88 6.50 -26.23
N ARG A 3 32.18 5.57 -25.59
CA ARG A 3 30.84 5.67 -25.01
C ARG A 3 30.79 6.88 -24.06
N GLU A 4 29.92 7.85 -24.34
CA GLU A 4 29.71 9.00 -23.48
C GLU A 4 29.23 8.59 -22.08
N ASP A 5 29.87 9.21 -21.09
CA ASP A 5 29.55 9.26 -19.66
C ASP A 5 28.03 9.37 -19.43
N THR A 6 27.35 8.24 -19.22
CA THR A 6 25.96 8.25 -18.73
C THR A 6 26.01 8.47 -17.22
N ARG A 7 26.27 9.72 -16.80
CA ARG A 7 26.09 10.11 -15.40
C ARG A 7 24.60 10.10 -15.10
N PHE A 8 24.12 8.97 -14.58
CA PHE A 8 22.74 8.84 -14.10
C PHE A 8 22.55 9.76 -12.89
N HIS A 9 21.94 10.91 -13.13
CA HIS A 9 21.45 11.76 -12.05
C HIS A 9 20.22 11.09 -11.42
N ILE A 10 20.31 10.74 -10.13
CA ILE A 10 19.24 10.11 -9.34
C ILE A 10 17.87 10.79 -9.55
N PRO A 11 17.75 12.13 -9.60
CA PRO A 11 16.46 12.79 -9.85
C PRO A 11 15.82 12.42 -11.18
N THR A 12 16.62 12.25 -12.23
CA THR A 12 16.16 11.87 -13.57
C THR A 12 15.75 10.41 -13.62
N LEU A 13 16.46 9.54 -12.89
CA LEU A 13 16.14 8.11 -12.77
C LEU A 13 14.80 7.88 -12.05
N LEU A 14 14.54 8.67 -11.00
CA LEU A 14 13.31 8.57 -10.19
C LEU A 14 12.15 9.41 -10.76
N GLY A 15 12.37 10.22 -11.80
CA GLY A 15 11.35 11.07 -12.40
C GLY A 15 10.81 12.11 -11.42
N TRP A 16 11.69 12.78 -10.66
CA TRP A 16 11.29 13.78 -9.68
C TRP A 16 10.54 14.95 -10.33
N THR A 17 9.35 15.23 -9.81
CA THR A 17 8.50 16.35 -10.23
C THR A 17 8.51 17.46 -9.17
N ARG A 18 7.94 18.63 -9.47
CA ARG A 18 7.69 19.68 -8.45
C ARG A 18 6.87 19.12 -7.29
N THR A 19 5.93 18.22 -7.58
CA THR A 19 5.14 17.50 -6.58
C THR A 19 6.01 16.61 -5.69
N SER A 20 7.00 15.89 -6.26
CA SER A 20 7.96 15.10 -5.48
C SER A 20 8.71 15.97 -4.46
N TYR A 21 9.16 17.18 -4.86
CA TYR A 21 9.81 18.11 -3.94
C TYR A 21 8.87 18.63 -2.86
N LEU A 22 7.63 18.99 -3.21
CA LEU A 22 6.63 19.42 -2.23
C LEU A 22 6.34 18.31 -1.20
N MET A 23 6.15 17.07 -1.67
CA MET A 23 5.90 15.92 -0.80
C MET A 23 7.11 15.61 0.08
N MET A 24 8.34 15.69 -0.45
CA MET A 24 9.57 15.54 0.33
C MET A 24 9.68 16.61 1.41
N SER A 25 9.47 17.88 1.06
CA SER A 25 9.53 18.97 2.03
C SER A 25 8.48 18.83 3.13
N ALA A 26 7.24 18.49 2.76
CA ALA A 26 6.17 18.23 3.71
C ALA A 26 6.49 17.02 4.62
N PHE A 27 7.06 15.96 4.05
CA PHE A 27 7.47 14.77 4.77
C PHE A 27 8.60 15.03 5.77
N VAL A 28 9.66 15.73 5.35
CA VAL A 28 10.78 16.12 6.23
C VAL A 28 10.30 17.07 7.33
N LEU A 29 9.43 18.03 6.99
CA LEU A 29 8.79 18.90 7.98
C LEU A 29 7.99 18.09 9.00
N LEU A 30 7.21 17.11 8.56
CA LEU A 30 6.42 16.25 9.44
C LEU A 30 7.31 15.37 10.32
N LEU A 31 8.41 14.83 9.81
CA LEU A 31 9.41 14.12 10.61
C LEU A 31 10.05 15.02 11.67
N GLY A 32 10.39 16.26 11.29
CA GLY A 32 10.91 17.25 12.23
C GLY A 32 9.89 17.60 13.32
N LEU A 33 8.62 17.79 12.94
CA LEU A 33 7.53 18.06 13.88
C LEU A 33 7.29 16.88 14.82
N MET A 34 7.28 15.65 14.31
CA MET A 34 7.19 14.45 15.13
C MET A 34 8.38 14.35 16.09
N GLY A 35 9.61 14.53 15.61
CA GLY A 35 10.80 14.52 16.44
C GLY A 35 10.76 15.57 17.55
N TYR A 36 10.24 16.76 17.25
CA TYR A 36 10.07 17.84 18.23
C TYR A 36 9.00 17.51 19.28
N ILE A 37 7.80 17.10 18.85
CA ILE A 37 6.67 16.78 19.76
C ILE A 37 7.03 15.61 20.66
N TRP A 38 7.66 14.58 20.11
CA TRP A 38 7.99 13.34 20.81
C TRP A 38 9.39 13.35 21.43
N TRP A 39 10.08 14.48 21.42
CA TRP A 39 11.44 14.59 21.95
C TRP A 39 11.59 14.09 23.39
N PRO A 40 10.68 14.39 24.35
CA PRO A 40 10.81 13.87 25.71
C PRO A 40 10.82 12.34 25.77
N LEU A 41 9.91 11.70 25.03
CA LEU A 41 9.84 10.24 24.93
C LEU A 41 11.08 9.67 24.24
N ALA A 42 11.57 10.34 23.19
CA ALA A 42 12.80 9.96 22.51
C ALA A 42 14.01 10.06 23.45
N ALA A 43 14.11 11.11 24.25
CA ALA A 43 15.19 11.29 25.24
C ALA A 43 15.18 10.18 26.29
N ASP A 44 14.00 9.84 26.82
CA ASP A 44 13.84 8.72 27.76
C ASP A 44 14.25 7.40 27.10
N TYR A 45 13.81 7.14 25.87
CA TYR A 45 14.19 5.94 25.12
C TYR A 45 15.70 5.86 24.87
N LEU A 46 16.32 6.97 24.47
CA LEU A 46 17.76 7.08 24.21
C LEU A 46 18.60 6.95 25.49
N SER A 47 18.00 7.17 26.68
CA SER A 47 18.69 6.96 27.96
C SER A 47 18.94 5.48 28.29
N TYR A 48 18.13 4.57 27.74
CA TYR A 48 18.34 3.13 27.87
C TYR A 48 19.48 2.61 26.99
N VAL A 49 19.92 3.40 26.01
CA VAL A 49 20.98 2.99 25.08
C VAL A 49 22.34 3.09 25.77
N ASN A 50 23.03 1.96 25.87
CA ASN A 50 24.44 1.96 26.26
C ASN A 50 25.32 2.51 25.11
N TRP A 51 25.54 3.83 25.11
CA TRP A 51 26.36 4.53 24.13
C TRP A 51 27.85 4.15 24.13
N ALA A 52 28.36 3.59 25.24
CA ALA A 52 29.75 3.15 25.35
C ALA A 52 29.98 1.74 24.78
N GLY A 53 28.90 1.00 24.51
CA GLY A 53 28.95 -0.35 23.95
C GLY A 53 28.59 -0.38 22.46
N GLU A 54 28.12 -1.54 22.02
CA GLU A 54 27.73 -1.79 20.63
C GLU A 54 26.31 -1.26 20.33
N TRP A 55 26.11 0.04 20.50
CA TRP A 55 24.82 0.73 20.34
C TRP A 55 24.16 0.49 18.96
N TRP A 56 24.94 0.21 17.92
CA TRP A 56 24.43 -0.07 16.57
C TRP A 56 23.56 -1.34 16.49
N TRP A 57 23.68 -2.30 17.42
CA TRP A 57 22.78 -3.45 17.48
C TRP A 57 21.39 -3.09 17.98
N GLN A 58 21.26 -1.99 18.72
CA GLN A 58 19.98 -1.51 19.23
C GLN A 58 19.21 -0.70 18.17
N ILE A 59 19.85 -0.38 17.03
CA ILE A 59 19.20 0.26 15.90
C ILE A 59 18.38 -0.75 15.11
N ASP A 60 17.12 -0.40 14.85
CA ASP A 60 16.27 -1.18 13.97
C ASP A 60 16.58 -0.90 12.48
N TRP A 61 17.65 -1.52 11.99
CA TRP A 61 18.08 -1.40 10.58
C TRP A 61 17.01 -1.85 9.58
N LEU A 62 16.15 -2.80 9.97
CA LEU A 62 15.06 -3.27 9.12
C LEU A 62 14.00 -2.18 8.95
N LEU A 63 13.61 -1.51 10.05
CA LEU A 63 12.67 -0.39 10.00
C LEU A 63 13.21 0.75 9.15
N ILE A 64 14.47 1.14 9.39
CA ILE A 64 15.13 2.21 8.62
C ILE A 64 15.16 1.86 7.13
N GLY A 65 15.52 0.62 6.79
CA GLY A 65 15.57 0.14 5.42
C GLY A 65 14.20 0.18 4.73
N ILE A 66 13.15 -0.33 5.39
CA ILE A 66 11.77 -0.29 4.88
C ILE A 66 11.33 1.16 4.68
N PHE A 67 11.52 2.00 5.69
CA PHE A 67 11.10 3.39 5.67
C PHE A 67 11.79 4.16 4.55
N LEU A 68 13.12 4.06 4.44
CA LEU A 68 13.90 4.67 3.37
C LEU A 68 13.43 4.22 1.99
N PHE A 69 13.24 2.90 1.82
CA PHE A 69 12.77 2.33 0.57
C PHE A 69 11.39 2.86 0.16
N MET A 70 10.44 2.85 1.08
CA MET A 70 9.09 3.37 0.84
C MET A 70 9.11 4.87 0.54
N SER A 71 9.88 5.67 1.29
CA SER A 71 10.02 7.11 1.05
C SER A 71 10.57 7.42 -0.35
N LEU A 72 11.61 6.69 -0.78
CA LEU A 72 12.19 6.87 -2.12
C LEU A 72 11.19 6.50 -3.23
N LEU A 73 10.45 5.41 -3.05
CA LEU A 73 9.44 5.00 -4.03
C LEU A 73 8.25 5.94 -4.08
N LEU A 74 7.74 6.41 -2.95
CA LEU A 74 6.64 7.38 -2.90
C LEU A 74 6.93 8.64 -3.74
N MET A 75 8.18 9.08 -3.72
CA MET A 75 8.62 10.27 -4.47
C MET A 75 8.80 10.01 -5.96
N ALA A 76 8.98 8.74 -6.35
CA ALA A 76 9.20 8.36 -7.73
C ALA A 76 7.93 8.63 -8.55
N GLY A 77 8.02 9.58 -9.48
CA GLY A 77 6.91 9.99 -10.33
C GLY A 77 5.64 10.43 -9.58
N ALA A 78 5.79 11.14 -8.44
CA ALA A 78 4.67 11.59 -7.62
C ALA A 78 3.70 12.51 -8.39
N ASP A 79 2.40 12.21 -8.30
CA ASP A 79 1.31 12.94 -8.95
C ASP A 79 0.05 12.86 -8.07
N LEU A 80 -0.28 13.98 -7.40
CA LEU A 80 -1.42 14.07 -6.48
C LEU A 80 -2.74 13.64 -7.13
N ARG A 81 -2.94 13.89 -8.43
CA ARG A 81 -4.21 13.54 -9.09
C ARG A 81 -4.36 12.02 -9.21
N GLN A 82 -3.26 11.31 -9.44
CA GLN A 82 -3.24 9.85 -9.53
C GLN A 82 -3.17 9.20 -8.14
N ASP A 83 -2.47 9.85 -7.21
CA ASP A 83 -2.16 9.30 -5.90
C ASP A 83 -3.32 9.45 -4.91
N MET A 84 -4.11 10.52 -4.98
CA MET A 84 -5.20 10.75 -4.03
C MET A 84 -6.26 9.65 -3.99
N PRO A 85 -6.74 9.11 -5.14
CA PRO A 85 -7.63 7.95 -5.12
C PRO A 85 -6.99 6.70 -4.48
N ILE A 86 -5.68 6.49 -4.66
CA ILE A 86 -4.95 5.37 -4.04
C ILE A 86 -4.87 5.57 -2.53
N VAL A 87 -4.58 6.79 -2.07
CA VAL A 87 -4.59 7.16 -0.64
C VAL A 87 -5.96 6.91 -0.03
N PHE A 88 -7.03 7.34 -0.70
CA PHE A 88 -8.40 7.14 -0.22
C PHE A 88 -8.75 5.66 -0.10
N VAL A 89 -8.48 4.86 -1.14
CA VAL A 89 -8.74 3.40 -1.11
C VAL A 89 -7.87 2.72 -0.06
N GLY A 90 -6.59 3.11 0.08
CA GLY A 90 -5.69 2.58 1.09
C GLY A 90 -6.15 2.88 2.51
N MET A 91 -6.65 4.09 2.80
CA MET A 91 -7.21 4.47 4.10
C MET A 91 -8.42 3.59 4.46
N ILE A 92 -9.43 3.54 3.58
CA ILE A 92 -10.68 2.80 3.84
C ILE A 92 -10.42 1.29 3.85
N GLY A 93 -9.65 0.79 2.90
CA GLY A 93 -9.29 -0.62 2.81
C GLY A 93 -8.46 -1.08 4.02
N GLY A 94 -7.50 -0.26 4.46
CA GLY A 94 -6.74 -0.50 5.67
C GLY A 94 -7.63 -0.57 6.91
N LEU A 95 -8.56 0.37 7.06
CA LEU A 95 -9.53 0.35 8.15
C LEU A 95 -10.36 -0.94 8.16
N VAL A 96 -10.83 -1.40 6.99
CA VAL A 96 -11.60 -2.65 6.87
C VAL A 96 -10.75 -3.86 7.26
N ILE A 97 -9.49 -3.94 6.80
CA ILE A 97 -8.60 -5.07 7.10
C ILE A 97 -8.23 -5.10 8.59
N GLU A 98 -7.84 -3.96 9.16
CA GLU A 98 -7.54 -3.87 10.60
C GLU A 98 -8.76 -4.19 11.46
N SER A 99 -9.94 -3.73 11.04
CA SER A 99 -11.19 -4.07 11.72
C SER A 99 -11.45 -5.56 11.65
N TRP A 100 -11.27 -6.19 10.49
CA TRP A 100 -11.42 -7.63 10.35
C TRP A 100 -10.47 -8.40 11.28
N GLY A 101 -9.17 -8.16 11.19
CA GLY A 101 -8.19 -8.94 11.94
C GLY A 101 -8.27 -8.79 13.45
N THR A 102 -8.39 -7.55 13.93
CA THR A 102 -8.38 -7.27 15.36
C THR A 102 -9.69 -7.61 16.06
N GLN A 103 -10.84 -7.43 15.39
CA GLN A 103 -12.15 -7.80 15.95
C GLN A 103 -12.37 -9.32 15.96
N THR A 104 -11.73 -10.04 15.04
CA THR A 104 -11.78 -11.51 15.01
C THR A 104 -10.63 -12.17 15.77
N GLU A 105 -9.75 -11.37 16.38
CA GLU A 105 -8.58 -11.81 17.16
C GLU A 105 -7.59 -12.69 16.37
N ILE A 106 -7.59 -12.56 15.04
CA ILE A 106 -6.60 -13.23 14.18
C ILE A 106 -5.19 -12.66 14.47
N TRP A 107 -5.11 -11.35 14.75
CA TRP A 107 -3.93 -10.71 15.32
C TRP A 107 -4.32 -9.67 16.37
N THR A 108 -3.38 -9.38 17.26
CA THR A 108 -3.51 -8.36 18.29
C THR A 108 -2.30 -7.44 18.29
N TYR A 109 -2.55 -6.14 18.46
CA TYR A 109 -1.50 -5.14 18.65
C TYR A 109 -1.09 -5.02 20.11
N TYR A 110 0.14 -4.55 20.36
CA TYR A 110 0.63 -4.28 21.72
C TYR A 110 -0.21 -3.22 22.46
N THR A 111 -0.92 -2.34 21.74
CA THR A 111 -1.83 -1.34 22.33
C THR A 111 -3.22 -1.90 22.67
N ALA A 112 -3.53 -3.15 22.29
CA ALA A 112 -4.83 -3.79 22.43
C ALA A 112 -6.03 -3.07 21.76
N GLU A 113 -5.78 -2.03 20.95
CA GLU A 113 -6.82 -1.30 20.19
C GLU A 113 -7.43 -2.15 19.07
N ARG A 114 -8.73 -1.95 18.75
CA ARG A 114 -9.48 -2.71 17.75
C ARG A 114 -10.51 -1.84 16.99
N PRO A 115 -10.26 -1.42 15.73
CA PRO A 115 -8.95 -1.38 15.07
C PRO A 115 -8.06 -0.28 15.66
N PRO A 116 -6.73 -0.44 15.66
CA PRO A 116 -5.81 0.65 16.00
C PRO A 116 -5.86 1.76 14.95
N LEU A 117 -6.24 2.97 15.35
CA LEU A 117 -6.33 4.10 14.40
C LEU A 117 -4.94 4.60 13.98
N TRP A 118 -3.93 4.38 14.82
CA TRP A 118 -2.56 4.85 14.58
C TRP A 118 -1.88 4.17 13.39
N ILE A 119 -2.27 2.94 13.02
CA ILE A 119 -1.67 2.24 11.87
C ILE A 119 -2.37 2.55 10.54
N ILE A 120 -3.61 3.07 10.57
CA ILE A 120 -4.39 3.37 9.36
C ILE A 120 -3.63 4.27 8.37
N PRO A 121 -2.90 5.33 8.80
CA PRO A 121 -2.09 6.14 7.88
C PRO A 121 -0.95 5.38 7.18
N ALA A 122 -0.50 4.23 7.69
CA ALA A 122 0.53 3.43 7.04
C ALA A 122 0.01 2.70 5.78
N TRP A 123 -1.29 2.38 5.72
CA TRP A 123 -1.90 1.68 4.60
C TRP A 123 -1.85 2.45 3.27
N PRO A 124 -2.13 3.77 3.22
CA PRO A 124 -1.86 4.60 2.04
C PRO A 124 -0.41 4.58 1.57
N ILE A 125 0.55 4.63 2.51
CA ILE A 125 1.98 4.65 2.19
C ILE A 125 2.38 3.31 1.56
N ALA A 126 1.92 2.19 2.11
CA ALA A 126 2.09 0.86 1.52
C ALA A 126 1.43 0.76 0.14
N SER A 127 0.19 1.23 0.01
CA SER A 127 -0.57 1.17 -1.24
C SER A 127 0.11 1.93 -2.39
N LEU A 128 0.59 3.14 -2.12
CA LEU A 128 1.35 3.92 -3.10
C LEU A 128 2.69 3.27 -3.44
N THR A 129 3.40 2.76 -2.43
CA THR A 129 4.68 2.04 -2.66
C THR A 129 4.46 0.84 -3.59
N ILE A 130 3.41 0.05 -3.34
CA ILE A 130 3.05 -1.10 -4.18
C ILE A 130 2.66 -0.64 -5.59
N ASP A 131 1.86 0.42 -5.76
CA ASP A 131 1.56 0.97 -7.08
C ASP A 131 2.85 1.30 -7.87
N ARG A 132 3.83 1.94 -7.24
CA ARG A 132 5.12 2.23 -7.89
C ARG A 132 5.90 0.99 -8.25
N LEU A 133 5.94 -0.01 -7.36
CA LEU A 133 6.54 -1.32 -7.65
C LEU A 133 5.86 -2.00 -8.82
N VAL A 134 4.53 -2.01 -8.85
CA VAL A 134 3.74 -2.60 -9.93
C VAL A 134 4.02 -1.91 -11.25
N ARG A 135 4.10 -0.57 -11.29
CA ARG A 135 4.49 0.17 -12.51
C ARG A 135 5.89 -0.21 -12.98
N TYR A 136 6.84 -0.34 -12.06
CA TYR A 136 8.20 -0.78 -12.38
C TYR A 136 8.22 -2.21 -12.95
N LEU A 137 7.57 -3.15 -12.26
CA LEU A 137 7.46 -4.55 -12.69
C LEU A 137 6.74 -4.66 -14.04
N ALA A 138 5.67 -3.89 -14.25
CA ALA A 138 4.93 -3.88 -15.49
C ALA A 138 5.78 -3.42 -16.68
N ARG A 139 6.72 -2.49 -16.48
CA ARG A 139 7.69 -2.11 -17.53
C ARG A 139 8.71 -3.22 -17.79
N ARG A 140 9.13 -3.93 -16.73
CA ARG A 140 10.15 -4.98 -16.83
C ARG A 140 9.64 -6.29 -17.41
N PHE A 141 8.35 -6.58 -17.18
CA PHE A 141 7.69 -7.82 -17.55
C PHE A 141 6.53 -7.55 -18.53
N PRO A 142 6.78 -7.59 -19.85
CA PRO A 142 5.80 -7.24 -20.87
C PRO A 142 4.63 -8.23 -20.94
N ALA A 143 3.55 -7.83 -21.65
CA ALA A 143 2.29 -8.55 -21.72
C ALA A 143 2.30 -9.79 -22.64
N GLU A 144 3.36 -9.99 -23.42
CA GLU A 144 3.49 -11.05 -24.43
C GLU A 144 3.35 -12.48 -23.85
N ALA A 145 3.43 -12.64 -22.52
CA ALA A 145 3.30 -13.91 -21.82
C ALA A 145 1.90 -14.13 -21.19
N GLU A 146 0.82 -13.69 -21.82
CA GLU A 146 -0.55 -13.75 -21.26
C GLU A 146 -0.92 -15.14 -20.72
N ARG A 147 -0.64 -16.22 -21.47
CA ARG A 147 -0.90 -17.60 -21.03
C ARG A 147 -0.18 -17.94 -19.71
N ARG A 148 1.06 -17.45 -19.52
CA ARG A 148 1.83 -17.68 -18.30
C ARG A 148 1.21 -16.94 -17.11
N TYR A 149 0.78 -15.69 -17.30
CA TYR A 149 0.09 -14.94 -16.25
C TYR A 149 -1.25 -15.55 -15.87
N ARG A 150 -2.02 -16.01 -16.85
CA ARG A 150 -3.29 -16.71 -16.58
C ARG A 150 -3.06 -18.00 -15.82
N LEU A 151 -2.05 -18.80 -16.19
CA LEU A 151 -1.68 -20.00 -15.44
C LEU A 151 -1.23 -19.65 -14.02
N ALA A 152 -0.33 -18.68 -13.87
CA ALA A 152 0.15 -18.23 -12.57
C ALA A 152 -1.00 -17.73 -11.69
N TYR A 153 -1.94 -16.98 -12.25
CA TYR A 153 -3.14 -16.51 -11.55
C TYR A 153 -3.95 -17.67 -10.99
N TRP A 154 -4.30 -18.65 -11.84
CA TRP A 154 -5.12 -19.79 -11.42
C TRP A 154 -4.39 -20.79 -10.52
N LEU A 155 -3.08 -20.67 -10.36
CA LEU A 155 -2.33 -21.40 -9.33
C LEU A 155 -2.27 -20.59 -8.03
N ILE A 156 -1.86 -19.32 -8.10
CA ILE A 156 -1.58 -18.47 -6.93
C ILE A 156 -2.85 -18.17 -6.14
N PHE A 157 -3.91 -17.71 -6.80
CA PHE A 157 -5.08 -17.19 -6.11
C PHE A 157 -5.94 -18.28 -5.44
N PRO A 158 -6.23 -19.42 -6.10
CA PRO A 158 -6.86 -20.55 -5.41
C PRO A 158 -6.01 -21.12 -4.28
N ALA A 159 -4.68 -21.23 -4.47
CA ALA A 159 -3.79 -21.67 -3.40
C ALA A 159 -3.80 -20.72 -2.20
N PHE A 160 -3.78 -19.41 -2.45
CA PHE A 160 -3.96 -18.39 -1.42
C PHE A 160 -5.31 -18.53 -0.70
N TYR A 161 -6.39 -18.76 -1.42
CA TYR A 161 -7.72 -18.93 -0.82
C TYR A 161 -7.80 -20.17 0.08
N LEU A 162 -7.21 -21.29 -0.33
CA LEU A 162 -7.12 -22.49 0.50
C LEU A 162 -6.27 -22.24 1.76
N LEU A 163 -5.16 -21.52 1.62
CA LEU A 163 -4.34 -21.10 2.76
C LEU A 163 -5.14 -20.19 3.70
N MET A 164 -5.91 -19.24 3.16
CA MET A 164 -6.79 -18.36 3.91
C MET A 164 -7.82 -19.16 4.70
N LEU A 165 -8.52 -20.11 4.06
CA LEU A 165 -9.51 -20.97 4.73
C LEU A 165 -8.91 -21.71 5.92
N ASN A 166 -7.71 -22.27 5.76
CA ASN A 166 -7.00 -22.93 6.86
C ASN A 166 -6.65 -21.94 7.98
N PHE A 167 -6.10 -20.77 7.61
CA PHE A 167 -5.65 -19.78 8.57
C PHE A 167 -6.80 -19.12 9.36
N VAL A 168 -7.96 -18.93 8.73
CA VAL A 168 -9.12 -18.27 9.36
C VAL A 168 -10.12 -19.28 9.93
N TRP A 169 -9.81 -20.58 9.86
CA TRP A 169 -10.67 -21.65 10.37
C TRP A 169 -11.19 -21.41 11.79
N PRO A 170 -10.37 -20.93 12.75
CA PRO A 170 -10.84 -20.68 14.12
C PRO A 170 -11.86 -19.55 14.24
N THR A 171 -12.02 -18.71 13.21
CA THR A 171 -12.85 -17.50 13.25
C THR A 171 -14.00 -17.53 12.23
N LEU A 172 -14.34 -18.71 11.72
CA LEU A 172 -15.45 -18.89 10.76
C LEU A 172 -16.83 -18.56 11.35
N ASP A 173 -16.96 -18.52 12.67
CA ASP A 173 -18.16 -18.05 13.37
C ASP A 173 -18.33 -16.53 13.34
N LYS A 174 -17.28 -15.78 12.95
CA LYS A 174 -17.29 -14.31 12.92
C LYS A 174 -17.77 -13.80 11.58
N SER A 175 -18.72 -12.86 11.60
CA SER A 175 -19.28 -12.23 10.39
C SER A 175 -18.22 -11.53 9.54
N PHE A 176 -17.21 -10.91 10.15
CA PHE A 176 -16.12 -10.25 9.41
C PHE A 176 -15.25 -11.25 8.65
N THR A 177 -15.01 -12.45 9.19
CA THR A 177 -14.30 -13.52 8.48
C THR A 177 -15.09 -14.01 7.27
N LEU A 178 -16.39 -14.24 7.44
CA LEU A 178 -17.27 -14.65 6.36
C LEU A 178 -17.31 -13.60 5.23
N LEU A 179 -17.37 -12.32 5.60
CA LEU A 179 -17.30 -11.23 4.63
C LEU A 179 -15.95 -11.18 3.91
N ALA A 180 -14.84 -11.34 4.64
CA ALA A 180 -13.50 -11.37 4.05
C ALA A 180 -13.33 -12.54 3.05
N LEU A 181 -13.82 -13.74 3.40
CA LEU A 181 -13.82 -14.91 2.53
C LEU A 181 -14.68 -14.69 1.28
N LEU A 182 -15.88 -14.10 1.42
CA LEU A 182 -16.75 -13.81 0.30
C LEU A 182 -16.13 -12.79 -0.66
N LEU A 183 -15.57 -11.70 -0.13
CA LEU A 183 -14.91 -10.67 -0.92
C LEU A 183 -13.67 -11.23 -1.63
N CYS A 184 -12.87 -12.04 -0.93
CA CYS A 184 -11.71 -12.69 -1.53
C CYS A 184 -12.13 -13.63 -2.68
N ALA A 185 -13.15 -14.47 -2.47
CA ALA A 185 -13.69 -15.34 -3.52
C ALA A 185 -14.20 -14.54 -4.73
N LEU A 186 -14.97 -13.47 -4.49
CA LEU A 186 -15.43 -12.57 -5.54
C LEU A 186 -14.24 -11.96 -6.31
N PHE A 187 -13.18 -11.56 -5.58
CA PHE A 187 -12.01 -10.97 -6.22
C PHE A 187 -11.25 -11.95 -7.12
N ILE A 188 -11.21 -13.22 -6.74
CA ILE A 188 -10.58 -14.31 -7.48
C ILE A 188 -11.42 -14.76 -8.68
N LEU A 189 -12.74 -14.80 -8.53
CA LEU A 189 -13.63 -15.35 -9.56
C LEU A 189 -13.98 -14.36 -10.67
N THR A 190 -13.72 -13.06 -10.48
CA THR A 190 -14.01 -12.03 -11.50
C THR A 190 -12.73 -11.28 -11.94
N PRO A 191 -11.74 -11.96 -12.56
CA PRO A 191 -10.50 -11.33 -12.98
C PRO A 191 -10.76 -10.27 -14.06
N THR A 192 -10.13 -9.11 -13.93
CA THR A 192 -10.16 -8.03 -14.94
C THR A 192 -8.89 -7.99 -15.79
N ASP A 193 -7.73 -8.25 -15.18
CA ASP A 193 -6.42 -8.36 -15.85
C ASP A 193 -5.54 -9.35 -15.07
N TYR A 194 -5.28 -10.52 -15.66
CA TYR A 194 -4.48 -11.58 -15.02
C TYR A 194 -3.05 -11.14 -14.72
N ARG A 195 -2.44 -10.42 -15.64
CA ARG A 195 -1.05 -9.98 -15.51
C ARG A 195 -0.93 -8.97 -14.39
N LEU A 196 -1.76 -7.93 -14.41
CA LEU A 196 -1.70 -6.90 -13.40
C LEU A 196 -2.04 -7.46 -12.02
N ALA A 197 -3.01 -8.38 -11.91
CA ALA A 197 -3.31 -9.06 -10.65
C ALA A 197 -2.10 -9.84 -10.09
N VAL A 198 -1.39 -10.61 -10.92
CA VAL A 198 -0.20 -11.37 -10.49
C VAL A 198 0.94 -10.43 -10.09
N LEU A 199 1.20 -9.37 -10.86
CA LEU A 199 2.25 -8.39 -10.52
C LEU A 199 1.93 -7.62 -9.24
N THR A 200 0.67 -7.21 -9.06
CA THR A 200 0.19 -6.55 -7.84
C THR A 200 0.29 -7.47 -6.63
N PHE A 201 -0.12 -8.73 -6.76
CA PHE A 201 0.02 -9.72 -5.71
C PHE A 201 1.50 -9.92 -5.32
N ALA A 202 2.39 -10.09 -6.31
CA ALA A 202 3.81 -10.27 -6.06
C ALA A 202 4.46 -9.04 -5.40
N ALA A 203 4.13 -7.82 -5.87
CA ALA A 203 4.62 -6.58 -5.27
C ALA A 203 4.11 -6.40 -3.84
N GLY A 204 2.82 -6.65 -3.59
CA GLY A 204 2.21 -6.59 -2.27
C GLY A 204 2.79 -7.60 -1.31
N ALA A 205 2.95 -8.87 -1.71
CA ALA A 205 3.57 -9.90 -0.89
C ALA A 205 5.07 -9.62 -0.64
N GLY A 206 5.78 -9.07 -1.64
CA GLY A 206 7.17 -8.69 -1.52
C GLY A 206 7.39 -7.59 -0.46
N LEU A 207 6.60 -6.51 -0.51
CA LEU A 207 6.62 -5.48 0.53
C LEU A 207 6.12 -6.03 1.88
N GLY A 208 5.03 -6.80 1.85
CA GLY A 208 4.40 -7.44 3.01
C GLY A 208 5.35 -8.34 3.80
N TYR A 209 6.26 -9.06 3.13
CA TYR A 209 7.27 -9.87 3.81
C TYR A 209 8.12 -9.04 4.77
N PHE A 210 8.62 -7.89 4.33
CA PHE A 210 9.45 -7.03 5.16
C PHE A 210 8.64 -6.36 6.27
N LEU A 211 7.42 -5.90 5.97
CA LEU A 211 6.51 -5.29 6.95
C LEU A 211 6.12 -6.28 8.06
N GLU A 212 5.71 -7.50 7.69
CA GLU A 212 5.36 -8.55 8.64
C GLU A 212 6.56 -9.02 9.44
N ARG A 213 7.72 -9.20 8.78
CA ARG A 213 8.95 -9.56 9.49
C ARG A 213 9.31 -8.51 10.53
N TRP A 214 9.22 -7.24 10.19
CA TRP A 214 9.47 -6.16 11.14
C TRP A 214 8.43 -6.20 12.27
N GLY A 215 7.14 -6.07 11.96
CA GLY A 215 6.11 -5.93 12.99
C GLY A 215 6.01 -7.13 13.93
N THR A 216 6.12 -8.35 13.42
CA THR A 216 6.00 -9.57 14.25
C THR A 216 7.25 -9.84 15.08
N THR A 217 8.46 -9.53 14.58
CA THR A 217 9.69 -9.71 15.38
C THR A 217 9.89 -8.64 16.46
N ARG A 218 9.22 -7.48 16.34
CA ARG A 218 9.23 -6.40 17.35
C ARG A 218 7.95 -6.40 18.21
N LEU A 219 7.09 -7.40 18.05
CA LEU A 219 5.82 -7.54 18.77
C LEU A 219 4.90 -6.32 18.60
N CYS A 220 5.03 -5.57 17.50
CA CYS A 220 4.09 -4.52 17.15
C CYS A 220 2.68 -5.10 16.97
N TRP A 221 2.60 -6.27 16.35
CA TRP A 221 1.43 -7.14 16.38
C TRP A 221 1.85 -8.59 16.48
N THR A 222 0.93 -9.44 16.92
CA THR A 222 1.15 -10.87 17.06
C THR A 222 -0.07 -11.62 16.55
N TYR A 223 0.14 -12.56 15.64
CA TYR A 223 -0.90 -13.45 15.16
C TYR A 223 -1.17 -14.57 16.17
N TYR A 224 -2.38 -15.14 16.13
CA TYR A 224 -2.73 -16.27 16.99
C TYR A 224 -1.80 -17.49 16.78
N THR A 225 -1.22 -17.65 15.57
CA THR A 225 -0.27 -18.71 15.23
C THR A 225 1.13 -18.52 15.81
N LYS A 226 1.46 -17.32 16.31
CA LYS A 226 2.79 -16.94 16.84
C LYS A 226 3.95 -17.04 15.84
N GLU A 227 3.68 -17.21 14.55
CA GLU A 227 4.70 -17.23 13.49
C GLU A 227 5.30 -15.83 13.23
N THR A 228 6.57 -15.79 12.81
CA THR A 228 7.30 -14.54 12.53
C THR A 228 8.16 -14.62 11.25
N PRO A 229 7.74 -14.03 10.11
CA PRO A 229 6.38 -13.64 9.77
C PRO A 229 5.50 -14.86 9.39
N PRO A 230 4.18 -14.85 9.65
CA PRO A 230 3.28 -15.89 9.15
C PRO A 230 3.21 -15.84 7.62
N LEU A 231 3.31 -17.00 6.96
CA LEU A 231 3.26 -17.05 5.49
C LEU A 231 1.93 -16.50 4.95
N PHE A 232 0.82 -16.83 5.61
CA PHE A 232 -0.49 -16.30 5.23
C PHE A 232 -0.51 -14.76 5.27
N ALA A 233 -0.01 -14.15 6.34
CA ALA A 233 0.00 -12.70 6.50
C ALA A 233 0.80 -12.02 5.37
N VAL A 234 1.97 -12.56 5.04
CA VAL A 234 2.79 -12.07 3.92
C VAL A 234 2.02 -12.10 2.60
N LEU A 235 1.37 -13.22 2.30
CA LEU A 235 0.58 -13.35 1.06
C LEU A 235 -0.73 -12.54 1.10
N ALA A 236 -1.29 -12.30 2.28
CA ALA A 236 -2.47 -11.48 2.48
C ALA A 236 -2.23 -10.02 2.10
N HIS A 237 -1.01 -9.48 2.30
CA HIS A 237 -0.62 -8.17 1.74
C HIS A 237 -0.71 -8.15 0.21
N GLY A 238 -0.32 -9.24 -0.45
CA GLY A 238 -0.48 -9.42 -1.89
C GLY A 238 -1.95 -9.38 -2.32
N MET A 239 -2.81 -10.12 -1.64
CA MET A 239 -4.25 -10.12 -1.93
C MET A 239 -4.91 -8.77 -1.61
N ALA A 240 -4.53 -8.12 -0.52
CA ALA A 240 -5.00 -6.79 -0.14
C ALA A 240 -4.66 -5.75 -1.22
N ALA A 241 -3.43 -5.79 -1.76
CA ALA A 241 -3.03 -4.92 -2.85
C ALA A 241 -3.89 -5.13 -4.11
N VAL A 242 -4.21 -6.38 -4.45
CA VAL A 242 -5.11 -6.71 -5.57
C VAL A 242 -6.51 -6.17 -5.30
N ALA A 243 -7.04 -6.35 -4.09
CA ALA A 243 -8.35 -5.82 -3.70
C ALA A 243 -8.38 -4.29 -3.81
N PHE A 244 -7.35 -3.58 -3.33
CA PHE A 244 -7.26 -2.13 -3.41
C PHE A 244 -7.21 -1.63 -4.85
N TRP A 245 -6.40 -2.26 -5.69
CA TRP A 245 -6.37 -1.95 -7.12
C TRP A 245 -7.74 -2.16 -7.78
N ARG A 246 -8.45 -3.24 -7.45
CA ARG A 246 -9.81 -3.48 -7.97
C ARG A 246 -10.82 -2.45 -7.47
N CYS A 247 -10.76 -2.06 -6.19
CA CYS A 247 -11.58 -1.00 -5.64
C CYS A 247 -11.29 0.35 -6.30
N LEU A 248 -10.04 0.64 -6.63
CA LEU A 248 -9.66 1.84 -7.37
C LEU A 248 -10.29 1.87 -8.78
N LEU A 249 -10.28 0.75 -9.51
CA LEU A 249 -10.94 0.66 -10.82
C LEU A 249 -12.46 0.91 -10.71
N LEU A 250 -13.10 0.34 -9.68
CA LEU A 250 -14.52 0.57 -9.42
C LEU A 250 -14.80 2.04 -9.07
N LEU A 251 -13.98 2.65 -8.22
CA LEU A 251 -14.09 4.06 -7.86
C LEU A 251 -13.97 4.96 -9.11
N GLN A 252 -13.00 4.68 -9.98
CA GLN A 252 -12.82 5.42 -11.23
C GLN A 252 -14.01 5.24 -12.19
N MET A 253 -14.56 4.03 -12.28
CA MET A 253 -15.75 3.74 -13.09
C MET A 253 -16.97 4.53 -12.58
N VAL A 254 -17.25 4.46 -11.28
CA VAL A 254 -18.37 5.18 -10.65
C VAL A 254 -18.19 6.69 -10.80
N TRP A 255 -17.00 7.20 -10.53
CA TRP A 255 -16.69 8.63 -10.67
C TRP A 255 -16.87 9.12 -12.11
N GLY A 256 -16.44 8.32 -13.10
CA GLY A 256 -16.64 8.62 -14.52
C GLY A 256 -18.12 8.68 -14.91
N VAL A 257 -18.97 7.83 -14.31
CA VAL A 257 -20.43 7.88 -14.52
C VAL A 257 -21.04 9.12 -13.85
N ILE A 258 -20.64 9.45 -12.62
CA ILE A 258 -21.16 10.61 -11.88
C ILE A 258 -20.82 11.91 -12.62
N LEU A 259 -19.57 12.09 -13.04
CA LEU A 259 -19.15 13.29 -13.77
C LEU A 259 -19.87 13.47 -15.12
N ARG A 260 -20.25 12.37 -15.79
CA ARG A 260 -21.05 12.43 -17.02
C ARG A 260 -22.53 12.76 -16.77
N ARG A 261 -23.02 12.56 -15.54
CA ARG A 261 -24.41 12.81 -15.13
C ARG A 261 -24.63 14.17 -14.46
N VAL A 262 -23.57 14.92 -14.16
CA VAL A 262 -23.72 16.35 -13.84
C VAL A 262 -24.16 17.04 -15.13
N PRO A 263 -25.41 17.57 -15.21
CA PRO A 263 -25.81 18.34 -16.37
C PRO A 263 -24.80 19.48 -16.51
N GLN A 264 -24.27 19.73 -17.71
CA GLN A 264 -23.61 20.99 -18.01
C GLN A 264 -24.66 22.11 -17.96
N GLY A 265 -25.11 22.43 -16.76
CA GLY A 265 -26.02 23.52 -16.45
C GLY A 265 -25.21 24.78 -16.24
N TYR A 266 -24.83 25.45 -17.33
CA TYR A 266 -24.94 26.89 -17.41
C TYR A 266 -25.20 27.30 -18.87
N PRO A 267 -26.08 28.28 -19.12
CA PRO A 267 -26.74 28.48 -20.40
C PRO A 267 -25.81 29.10 -21.43
N ALA A 268 -26.11 28.83 -22.70
CA ALA A 268 -25.69 29.65 -23.82
C ALA A 268 -26.18 31.10 -23.59
N GLY A 269 -25.31 31.93 -23.02
CA GLY A 269 -25.47 33.37 -22.96
C GLY A 269 -25.16 33.95 -24.34
N SER A 270 -26.22 34.21 -25.09
CA SER A 270 -26.27 35.02 -26.30
C SER A 270 -25.33 36.24 -26.25
N ARG A 271 -24.27 36.21 -27.05
CA ARG A 271 -23.55 37.41 -27.53
C ARG A 271 -23.45 37.34 -29.05
N ASP A 272 -24.60 37.26 -29.71
CA ASP A 272 -24.76 37.53 -31.13
C ASP A 272 -25.93 38.52 -31.27
N ARG A 273 -25.67 39.77 -30.91
CA ARG A 273 -26.40 40.98 -31.32
C ARG A 273 -25.57 42.17 -30.85
N GLU A 274 -25.34 43.11 -31.77
CA GLU A 274 -24.48 44.31 -31.66
C GLU A 274 -22.99 43.98 -31.84
N LEU A 275 -22.34 44.21 -32.98
CA LEU A 275 -22.25 45.46 -33.73
C LEU A 275 -22.10 45.19 -35.24
N SER A 276 -23.19 45.39 -35.96
CA SER A 276 -23.16 45.80 -37.37
C SER A 276 -24.00 47.06 -37.46
N GLN A 277 -23.37 48.19 -37.20
CA GLN A 277 -23.72 49.56 -37.62
C GLN A 277 -22.51 50.46 -37.35
#